data_AF-A0A7G3ZLD1-F1
#
_entry.id   AF-A0A7G3ZLD1-F1
#
_cell.length_a   1.000
_cell.length_b   1.000
_cell.length_c   1.000
_cell.angle_alpha   90.00
_cell.angle_beta   90.00
_cell.angle_gamma   90.00
#
_symmetry.space_group_name_H-M   'P 1'
#
loop_
_entity.id
_entity.type
_entity.pdbx_description
1 polymer ?
#
loop_
_entity_poly.entity_id
_entity_poly.type
_entity_poly.pdbx_seq_one_letter_code
_entity_poly.pdbx_strand_id
1 'polypeptide(L)'
;MEMRWIWAFISLLSVSFAATVRGRLDLGPQLNITRATVSRVHFWLHQIGNYSEGHGYSSETQLNDLDGNFQFENIPLNPGLNATTHFVMYSSSMDFNLKPNRILITFTNLDEQGEAYDVKAHRNVFGKEFFPSPDIAYPEELEQIEVSPYIKIAPISAAPMRVYYQQRNKGILQSGPLAKLFDTRWKQAGVITLIALVVFPIVLEKLDPETAKAVKEEQQRRQRLKYAAKEE
;
A
#
# COMPACT_ATOMS: atom_id res chain seq x y z
N MET A 1 -34.61 5.37 -52.92
CA MET A 1 -33.39 6.09 -52.49
C MET A 1 -33.24 6.11 -50.96
N GLU A 2 -34.32 5.92 -50.19
CA GLU A 2 -34.32 6.03 -48.72
C GLU A 2 -33.69 4.84 -47.96
N MET A 3 -33.75 3.61 -48.47
CA MET A 3 -33.13 2.45 -47.79
C MET A 3 -31.60 2.58 -47.64
N ARG A 4 -30.90 3.22 -48.57
CA ARG A 4 -29.43 3.36 -48.50
C ARG A 4 -28.98 4.25 -47.35
N TRP A 5 -29.80 5.24 -46.98
CA TRP A 5 -29.55 6.11 -45.83
C TRP A 5 -29.77 5.38 -44.51
N ILE A 6 -30.75 4.47 -44.44
CA ILE A 6 -31.00 3.64 -43.26
C ILE A 6 -29.81 2.69 -43.01
N TRP A 7 -29.28 2.03 -44.05
CA TRP A 7 -28.09 1.18 -43.91
C TRP A 7 -26.83 1.97 -43.53
N ALA A 8 -26.65 3.19 -44.07
CA ALA A 8 -25.56 4.08 -43.66
C ALA A 8 -25.69 4.54 -42.20
N PHE A 9 -26.91 4.81 -41.73
CA PHE A 9 -27.20 5.20 -40.34
C PHE A 9 -27.04 4.03 -39.36
N ILE A 10 -27.36 2.79 -39.78
CA ILE A 10 -27.14 1.57 -38.99
C ILE A 10 -25.65 1.23 -38.91
N SER A 11 -24.86 1.45 -39.98
CA SER A 11 -23.39 1.29 -39.89
C SER A 11 -22.73 2.33 -38.97
N LEU A 12 -23.32 3.51 -38.82
CA LEU A 12 -22.89 4.53 -37.84
C LEU A 12 -23.23 4.14 -36.39
N LEU A 13 -24.15 3.19 -36.17
CA LEU A 13 -24.53 2.65 -34.86
C LEU A 13 -23.76 1.36 -34.51
N SER A 14 -22.56 1.20 -35.06
CA SER A 14 -21.65 0.13 -34.63
C SER A 14 -21.44 0.26 -33.12
N VAL A 15 -22.04 -0.64 -32.34
CA VAL A 15 -21.90 -0.71 -30.89
C VAL A 15 -20.44 -1.04 -30.61
N SER A 16 -19.65 -0.04 -30.23
CA SER A 16 -18.30 -0.26 -29.75
C SER A 16 -18.39 -0.94 -28.39
N PHE A 17 -17.97 -2.21 -28.34
CA PHE A 17 -17.92 -3.00 -27.12
C PHE A 17 -16.97 -2.34 -26.12
N ALA A 18 -17.49 -2.09 -24.92
CA ALA A 18 -16.92 -1.16 -23.96
C ALA A 18 -16.97 -1.77 -22.56
N ALA A 19 -15.82 -2.20 -22.04
CA ALA A 19 -15.71 -2.63 -20.65
C ALA A 19 -15.62 -1.42 -19.71
N THR A 20 -15.99 -1.65 -18.45
CA THR A 20 -15.86 -0.65 -17.38
C THR A 20 -14.99 -1.22 -16.26
N VAL A 21 -13.98 -0.46 -15.83
CA VAL A 21 -13.18 -0.77 -14.63
C VAL A 21 -13.62 0.16 -13.52
N ARG A 22 -14.01 -0.40 -12.38
CA ARG A 22 -14.41 0.35 -11.19
C ARG A 22 -13.37 0.17 -10.09
N GLY A 23 -13.04 1.26 -9.41
CA GLY A 23 -12.17 1.24 -8.26
C GLY A 23 -12.58 2.24 -7.20
N ARG A 24 -12.01 2.07 -6.01
CA ARG A 24 -12.25 2.95 -4.87
C ARG A 24 -10.97 3.18 -4.09
N LEU A 25 -10.68 4.46 -3.84
CA LEU A 25 -9.65 4.90 -2.91
C LEU A 25 -10.24 4.90 -1.48
N ASP A 26 -9.62 4.12 -0.60
CA ASP A 26 -9.94 4.07 0.83
C ASP A 26 -8.75 4.60 1.64
N LEU A 27 -8.89 5.81 2.19
CA LEU A 27 -7.85 6.44 3.02
C LEU A 27 -7.87 5.96 4.49
N GLY A 28 -8.81 5.09 4.85
CA GLY A 28 -9.01 4.62 6.22
C GLY A 28 -9.69 5.65 7.13
N PRO A 29 -9.89 5.33 8.41
CA PRO A 29 -10.74 6.13 9.31
C PRO A 29 -10.10 7.44 9.80
N GLN A 30 -8.80 7.62 9.58
CA GLN A 30 -8.05 8.77 10.10
C GLN A 30 -7.97 9.93 9.10
N LEU A 31 -8.25 9.66 7.82
CA LEU A 31 -8.01 10.58 6.72
C LEU A 31 -9.28 10.68 5.88
N ASN A 32 -9.76 11.91 5.68
CA ASN A 32 -10.95 12.17 4.88
C ASN A 32 -10.55 12.61 3.47
N ILE A 33 -11.29 12.13 2.46
CA ILE A 33 -11.15 12.61 1.09
C ILE A 33 -11.80 14.01 1.03
N THR A 34 -11.01 15.00 0.61
CA THR A 34 -11.47 16.37 0.42
C THR A 34 -11.50 16.72 -1.06
N ARG A 35 -12.13 17.84 -1.44
CA ARG A 35 -12.09 18.33 -2.83
C ARG A 35 -10.67 18.56 -3.35
N ALA A 36 -9.74 18.95 -2.47
CA ALA A 36 -8.34 19.10 -2.84
C ALA A 36 -7.67 17.74 -3.12
N THR A 37 -8.08 16.69 -2.40
CA THR A 37 -7.61 15.32 -2.64
C THR A 37 -8.05 14.82 -4.02
N VAL A 38 -9.32 15.10 -4.39
CA VAL A 38 -9.89 14.67 -5.68
C VAL A 38 -9.05 15.15 -6.87
N SER A 39 -8.60 16.41 -6.86
CA SER A 39 -7.82 16.97 -7.96
C SER A 39 -6.33 16.59 -7.95
N ARG A 40 -5.86 15.89 -6.91
CA ARG A 40 -4.44 15.52 -6.71
C ARG A 40 -4.19 14.03 -6.74
N VAL A 41 -5.23 13.24 -7.00
CA VAL A 41 -5.17 11.80 -7.16
C VAL A 41 -5.60 11.47 -8.59
N HIS A 42 -4.75 10.73 -9.28
CA HIS A 42 -4.94 10.38 -10.68
C HIS A 42 -4.71 8.88 -10.85
N PHE A 43 -5.51 8.28 -11.73
CA PHE A 43 -5.38 6.90 -12.14
C PHE A 43 -5.20 6.86 -13.66
N TRP A 44 -4.17 6.16 -14.12
CA TRP A 44 -3.95 5.92 -15.53
C TRP A 44 -4.17 4.46 -15.86
N LEU A 45 -4.76 4.19 -17.01
CA LEU A 45 -4.97 2.86 -17.55
C LEU A 45 -4.32 2.78 -18.93
N HIS A 46 -3.39 1.85 -19.10
CA HIS A 46 -2.71 1.63 -20.38
C HIS A 46 -2.88 0.18 -20.81
N GLN A 47 -3.26 -0.03 -22.06
CA GLN A 47 -3.24 -1.35 -22.66
C GLN A 47 -1.80 -1.81 -22.87
N ILE A 48 -1.52 -3.09 -22.59
CA ILE A 48 -0.23 -3.70 -22.87
C ILE A 48 -0.41 -4.99 -23.67
N GLY A 49 0.34 -5.13 -24.75
CA GLY A 49 0.30 -6.30 -25.61
C GLY A 49 -1.01 -6.46 -26.39
N ASN A 50 -0.94 -7.26 -27.46
CA ASN A 50 -2.07 -7.65 -28.32
C ASN A 50 -3.04 -6.49 -28.64
N TYR A 51 -2.53 -5.48 -29.34
CA TYR A 51 -3.32 -4.31 -29.77
C TYR A 51 -4.05 -4.63 -31.07
N SER A 52 -5.37 -4.48 -31.09
CA SER A 52 -6.19 -4.60 -32.31
C SER A 52 -5.99 -3.43 -33.27
N GLU A 53 -5.80 -2.21 -32.75
CA GLU A 53 -5.77 -0.96 -33.52
C GLU A 53 -4.36 -0.42 -33.82
N GLY A 54 -3.33 -1.26 -33.65
CA GLY A 54 -1.92 -0.91 -33.91
C GLY A 54 -1.28 0.08 -32.91
N HIS A 55 -2.08 0.67 -32.02
CA HIS A 55 -1.64 1.49 -30.90
C HIS A 55 -2.36 1.04 -29.61
N GLY A 56 -1.71 1.19 -28.47
CA GLY A 56 -2.28 0.82 -27.18
C GLY A 56 -3.27 1.88 -26.69
N TYR A 57 -4.43 1.44 -26.19
CA TYR A 57 -5.37 2.33 -25.51
C TYR A 57 -4.75 2.94 -24.25
N SER A 58 -5.04 4.22 -24.01
CA SER A 58 -4.57 4.95 -22.83
C SER A 58 -5.67 5.87 -22.34
N SER A 59 -5.97 5.84 -21.05
CA SER A 59 -6.98 6.68 -20.42
C SER A 59 -6.54 7.15 -19.04
N GLU A 60 -7.00 8.32 -18.63
CA GLU A 60 -6.77 8.90 -17.31
C GLU A 60 -8.11 9.23 -16.66
N THR A 61 -8.24 8.94 -15.37
CA THR A 61 -9.40 9.32 -14.58
C THR A 61 -8.96 9.85 -13.20
N GLN A 62 -9.87 10.59 -12.56
CA GLN A 62 -9.71 11.12 -11.21
C GLN A 62 -10.75 10.49 -10.29
N LEU A 63 -10.78 10.92 -9.04
CA LEU A 63 -11.88 10.56 -8.15
C LEU A 63 -13.16 11.27 -8.61
N ASN A 64 -14.25 10.51 -8.72
CA ASN A 64 -15.57 11.03 -9.08
C ASN A 64 -16.25 11.68 -7.85
N ASP A 65 -16.07 11.06 -6.69
CA ASP A 65 -16.80 11.40 -5.47
C ASP A 65 -15.88 11.55 -4.26
N LEU A 66 -16.40 12.19 -3.21
CA LEU A 66 -15.76 12.23 -1.88
C LEU A 66 -15.76 10.86 -1.18
N ASP A 67 -16.51 9.89 -1.69
CA ASP A 67 -16.45 8.50 -1.24
C ASP A 67 -15.24 7.74 -1.79
N GLY A 68 -14.47 8.37 -2.68
CA GLY A 68 -13.25 7.83 -3.26
C GLY A 68 -13.46 6.94 -4.49
N ASN A 69 -14.65 6.96 -5.09
CA ASN A 69 -14.94 6.16 -6.28
C ASN A 69 -14.23 6.74 -7.51
N PHE A 70 -13.77 5.88 -8.40
CA PHE A 70 -13.29 6.24 -9.73
C PHE A 70 -13.65 5.14 -10.72
N GLN A 71 -13.81 5.51 -12.00
CA GLN A 71 -14.09 4.53 -13.04
C GLN A 71 -13.48 4.93 -14.37
N PHE A 72 -13.14 3.89 -15.15
CA PHE A 72 -12.79 3.99 -16.55
C PHE A 72 -13.94 3.38 -17.34
N GLU A 73 -14.50 4.16 -18.26
CA GLU A 73 -15.58 3.75 -19.14
C GLU A 73 -15.05 3.55 -20.56
N ASN A 74 -15.78 2.79 -21.37
CA ASN A 74 -15.48 2.61 -22.79
C ASN A 74 -14.08 2.04 -23.05
N ILE A 75 -13.69 1.04 -22.26
CA ILE A 75 -12.42 0.35 -22.44
C ILE A 75 -12.58 -0.67 -23.59
N PRO A 76 -11.76 -0.58 -24.65
CA PRO A 76 -11.85 -1.51 -25.78
C PRO A 76 -11.36 -2.90 -25.37
N LEU A 77 -12.08 -3.93 -25.79
CA LEU A 77 -11.69 -5.33 -25.62
C LEU A 77 -11.32 -5.93 -26.99
N ASN A 78 -10.38 -6.87 -26.98
CA ASN A 78 -10.05 -7.64 -28.17
C ASN A 78 -11.22 -8.59 -28.47
N PRO A 79 -11.72 -8.69 -29.71
CA PRO A 79 -12.78 -9.64 -30.05
C PRO A 79 -12.25 -11.07 -30.12
N GLY A 80 -13.14 -12.06 -29.94
CA GLY A 80 -12.84 -13.49 -30.06
C GLY A 80 -12.95 -14.28 -28.76
N LEU A 81 -13.23 -15.57 -28.89
CA LEU A 81 -13.40 -16.50 -27.78
C LEU A 81 -12.08 -16.69 -27.03
N ASN A 82 -12.09 -16.53 -25.70
CA ASN A 82 -10.90 -16.57 -24.84
C ASN A 82 -9.80 -15.57 -25.24
N ALA A 83 -10.14 -14.54 -26.02
CA ALA A 83 -9.21 -13.46 -26.29
C ALA A 83 -8.92 -12.72 -24.99
N THR A 84 -7.64 -12.50 -24.71
CA THR A 84 -7.21 -11.73 -23.55
C THR A 84 -6.86 -10.31 -23.94
N THR A 85 -7.27 -9.37 -23.09
CA THR A 85 -6.84 -7.98 -23.18
C THR A 85 -6.24 -7.58 -21.84
N HIS A 86 -4.99 -7.13 -21.88
CA HIS A 86 -4.25 -6.77 -20.68
C HIS A 86 -4.15 -5.25 -20.58
N PHE A 87 -4.49 -4.73 -19.41
CA PHE A 87 -4.30 -3.34 -19.04
C PHE A 87 -3.45 -3.24 -17.79
N VAL A 88 -2.68 -2.17 -17.70
CA VAL A 88 -1.97 -1.79 -16.48
C VAL A 88 -2.58 -0.51 -15.96
N MET A 89 -3.05 -0.58 -14.73
CA MET A 89 -3.50 0.58 -13.99
C MET A 89 -2.38 1.09 -13.08
N TYR A 90 -2.14 2.40 -13.13
CA TYR A 90 -1.22 3.12 -12.25
C TYR A 90 -2.01 4.06 -11.35
N SER A 91 -1.76 4.00 -10.05
CA SER A 91 -2.31 4.96 -9.09
C SER A 91 -1.24 5.94 -8.64
N SER A 92 -1.51 7.25 -8.74
CA SER A 92 -0.63 8.27 -8.17
C SER A 92 -1.41 9.27 -7.35
N SER A 93 -0.75 9.76 -6.31
CA SER A 93 -1.21 10.90 -5.53
C SER A 93 -0.03 11.82 -5.23
N MET A 94 -0.31 13.12 -5.21
CA MET A 94 0.62 14.09 -4.67
C MET A 94 0.66 14.01 -3.14
N ASP A 95 -0.45 13.74 -2.47
CA ASP A 95 -0.52 13.85 -1.01
C ASP A 95 -0.23 12.52 -0.28
N PHE A 96 -0.47 11.38 -0.93
CA PHE A 96 -0.39 10.05 -0.31
C PHE A 96 0.56 9.11 -1.04
N ASN A 97 1.15 8.15 -0.31
CA ASN A 97 1.80 7.00 -0.93
C ASN A 97 0.77 5.87 -1.05
N LEU A 98 0.32 5.58 -2.26
CA LEU A 98 -0.75 4.61 -2.53
C LEU A 98 -0.20 3.19 -2.75
N LYS A 99 -1.03 2.21 -2.39
CA LYS A 99 -0.85 0.78 -2.67
C LYS A 99 -2.21 0.14 -3.06
N PRO A 100 -2.25 -0.82 -3.98
CA PRO A 100 -1.17 -1.16 -4.91
C PRO A 100 -0.90 0.01 -5.88
N ASN A 101 0.38 0.22 -6.24
CA ASN A 101 0.77 1.27 -7.18
C ASN A 101 0.55 0.84 -8.65
N ARG A 102 0.85 -0.43 -8.95
CA ARG A 102 0.70 -1.04 -10.27
C ARG A 102 -0.24 -2.23 -10.17
N ILE A 103 -1.25 -2.27 -11.03
CA ILE A 103 -2.21 -3.37 -11.08
C ILE A 103 -2.30 -3.85 -12.52
N LEU A 104 -2.12 -5.14 -12.74
CA LEU A 104 -2.39 -5.80 -14.01
C LEU A 104 -3.85 -6.23 -14.03
N ILE A 105 -4.63 -5.69 -14.93
CA ILE A 105 -6.03 -6.06 -15.17
C ILE A 105 -6.07 -6.90 -16.43
N THR A 106 -6.61 -8.10 -16.33
CA THR A 106 -6.77 -9.02 -17.45
C THR A 106 -8.24 -9.27 -17.67
N PHE A 107 -8.69 -8.94 -18.88
CA PHE A 107 -10.00 -9.32 -19.38
C PHE A 107 -9.86 -10.60 -20.18
N THR A 108 -10.76 -11.55 -19.95
CA THR A 108 -10.86 -12.78 -20.75
C THR A 108 -12.27 -12.89 -21.26
N ASN A 109 -12.45 -12.89 -22.58
CA ASN A 109 -13.76 -13.04 -23.18
C ASN A 109 -14.28 -14.46 -23.03
N LEU A 110 -15.54 -14.58 -22.63
CA LEU A 110 -16.26 -15.86 -22.54
C LEU A 110 -17.02 -16.18 -23.83
N ASP A 111 -17.30 -15.17 -24.66
CA ASP A 111 -18.05 -15.28 -25.91
C ASP A 111 -17.20 -14.86 -27.12
N GLU A 112 -17.59 -15.31 -28.32
CA GLU A 112 -16.94 -14.91 -29.58
C GLU A 112 -17.10 -13.40 -29.86
N GLN A 113 -18.24 -12.85 -29.45
CA GLN A 113 -18.61 -11.44 -29.63
C GLN A 113 -18.05 -10.53 -28.52
N GLY A 114 -17.54 -11.10 -27.42
CA GLY A 114 -16.95 -10.33 -26.31
C GLY A 114 -17.94 -9.62 -25.39
N GLU A 115 -19.21 -10.04 -25.35
CA GLU A 115 -20.23 -9.43 -24.47
C GLU A 115 -20.08 -9.88 -23.01
N ALA A 116 -19.87 -11.18 -22.78
CA ALA A 116 -19.51 -11.70 -21.48
C ALA A 116 -17.98 -11.78 -21.35
N TYR A 117 -17.46 -11.19 -20.27
CA TYR A 117 -16.03 -11.22 -19.96
C TYR A 117 -15.79 -11.49 -18.47
N ASP A 118 -14.71 -12.20 -18.18
CA ASP A 118 -14.16 -12.35 -16.82
C ASP A 118 -13.06 -11.31 -16.59
N VAL A 119 -12.98 -10.78 -15.36
CA VAL A 119 -12.00 -9.75 -14.98
C VAL A 119 -11.17 -10.23 -13.81
N LYS A 120 -9.86 -10.29 -14.03
CA LYS A 120 -8.89 -10.59 -12.98
C LYS A 120 -7.92 -9.43 -12.81
N ALA A 121 -7.66 -9.06 -11.55
CA ALA A 121 -6.65 -8.07 -11.22
C ALA A 121 -5.52 -8.72 -10.43
N HIS A 122 -4.28 -8.33 -10.72
CA HIS A 122 -3.10 -8.80 -9.99
C HIS A 122 -2.27 -7.60 -9.55
N ARG A 123 -1.78 -7.63 -8.31
CA ARG A 123 -0.89 -6.58 -7.81
C ARG A 123 0.51 -6.80 -8.36
N ASN A 124 1.14 -5.72 -8.79
CA ASN A 124 2.55 -5.73 -9.15
C ASN A 124 3.32 -4.65 -8.36
N VAL A 125 4.64 -4.84 -8.28
CA VAL A 125 5.59 -3.92 -7.67
C VAL A 125 6.40 -3.24 -8.77
N PHE A 126 6.85 -2.02 -8.51
CA PHE A 126 7.72 -1.31 -9.44
C PHE A 126 9.03 -2.09 -9.68
N GLY A 127 9.38 -2.28 -10.94
CA GLY A 127 10.60 -3.00 -11.35
C GLY A 127 10.45 -4.52 -11.49
N LYS A 128 9.27 -5.10 -11.17
CA LYS A 128 8.95 -6.51 -11.46
C LYS A 128 8.17 -6.62 -12.78
N GLU A 129 8.51 -7.62 -13.59
CA GLU A 129 7.81 -7.91 -14.85
C GLU A 129 6.36 -8.35 -14.59
N PHE A 130 5.46 -8.07 -15.55
CA PHE A 130 4.05 -8.44 -15.44
C PHE A 130 3.79 -9.89 -15.85
N PHE A 131 4.53 -10.34 -16.86
CA PHE A 131 4.42 -11.68 -17.41
C PHE A 131 5.77 -12.37 -17.20
N PRO A 132 5.76 -13.65 -16.85
CA PRO A 132 6.99 -14.41 -16.74
C PRO A 132 7.64 -14.61 -18.11
N SER A 133 8.96 -14.74 -18.13
CA SER A 133 9.67 -15.11 -19.34
C SER A 133 9.22 -16.51 -19.81
N PRO A 134 9.03 -16.72 -21.12
CA PRO A 134 8.48 -17.97 -21.66
C PRO A 134 9.37 -19.19 -21.39
N ASP A 135 10.65 -18.98 -21.10
CA ASP A 135 11.63 -20.04 -20.89
C ASP A 135 11.62 -20.61 -19.46
N ILE A 136 10.89 -19.98 -18.53
CA ILE A 136 10.85 -20.39 -17.13
C ILE A 136 9.73 -21.41 -16.93
N ALA A 137 10.09 -22.64 -16.56
CA ALA A 137 9.11 -23.64 -16.13
C ALA A 137 8.54 -23.29 -14.75
N TYR A 138 7.20 -23.25 -14.64
CA TYR A 138 6.46 -22.91 -13.41
C TYR A 138 6.89 -21.59 -12.77
N PRO A 139 6.68 -20.47 -13.47
CA PRO A 139 7.09 -19.17 -12.96
C PRO A 139 6.26 -18.74 -11.74
N GLU A 140 6.81 -17.79 -10.98
CA GLU A 140 6.09 -17.14 -9.89
C GLU A 140 4.94 -16.28 -10.46
N GLU A 141 3.72 -16.53 -9.98
CA GLU A 141 2.54 -15.75 -10.36
C GLU A 141 2.38 -14.49 -9.50
N LEU A 142 1.79 -13.45 -10.09
CA LEU A 142 1.44 -12.24 -9.34
C LEU A 142 0.27 -12.52 -8.40
N GLU A 143 0.27 -11.86 -7.24
CA GLU A 143 -0.83 -12.03 -6.29
C GLU A 143 -2.12 -11.40 -6.81
N GLN A 144 -3.17 -12.22 -6.88
CA GLN A 144 -4.49 -11.79 -7.32
C GLN A 144 -5.16 -10.88 -6.28
N ILE A 145 -5.88 -9.87 -6.75
CA ILE A 145 -6.69 -8.95 -5.97
C ILE A 145 -8.16 -9.14 -6.35
N GLU A 146 -9.05 -9.04 -5.37
CA GLU A 146 -10.49 -9.02 -5.60
C GLU A 146 -10.92 -7.79 -6.40
N VAL A 147 -11.69 -8.03 -7.47
CA VAL A 147 -12.21 -6.98 -8.37
C VAL A 147 -13.66 -6.63 -8.03
N SER A 148 -14.43 -7.57 -7.51
CA SER A 148 -15.84 -7.37 -7.13
C SER A 148 -15.93 -7.02 -5.65
N PRO A 149 -16.60 -5.91 -5.25
CA PRO A 149 -17.40 -5.00 -6.07
C PRO A 149 -16.61 -3.90 -6.80
N TYR A 150 -15.38 -3.60 -6.35
CA TYR A 150 -14.47 -2.62 -6.96
C TYR A 150 -13.02 -2.93 -6.59
N ILE A 151 -12.08 -2.43 -7.39
CA ILE A 151 -10.65 -2.52 -7.08
C ILE A 151 -10.30 -1.53 -5.96
N LYS A 152 -9.85 -2.05 -4.81
CA LYS A 152 -9.50 -1.24 -3.64
C LYS A 152 -8.06 -0.71 -3.72
N ILE A 153 -7.91 0.60 -3.58
CA ILE A 153 -6.61 1.28 -3.44
C ILE A 153 -6.57 1.94 -2.07
N ALA A 154 -5.46 1.80 -1.36
CA ALA A 154 -5.30 2.30 0.00
C ALA A 154 -3.91 2.93 0.19
N PRO A 155 -3.71 3.81 1.19
CA PRO A 155 -2.39 4.32 1.50
C PRO A 155 -1.50 3.23 2.12
N ILE A 156 -0.18 3.40 1.99
CA ILE A 156 0.79 2.51 2.64
C ILE A 156 0.72 2.68 4.16
N SER A 157 0.51 1.59 4.89
CA SER A 157 0.32 1.63 6.36
C SER A 157 1.51 2.23 7.11
N ALA A 158 2.74 2.01 6.63
CA ALA A 158 3.94 2.51 7.30
C ALA A 158 4.23 3.99 7.01
N ALA A 159 3.80 4.50 5.85
CA ALA A 159 4.08 5.85 5.39
C ALA A 159 2.92 6.36 4.52
N PRO A 160 1.75 6.64 5.12
CA PRO A 160 0.53 6.97 4.36
C PRO A 160 0.63 8.31 3.63
N MET A 161 1.27 9.30 4.27
CA MET A 161 1.47 10.64 3.70
C MET A 161 2.76 10.71 2.90
N ARG A 162 2.71 11.44 1.78
CA ARG A 162 3.89 11.77 1.00
C ARG A 162 4.58 12.99 1.61
N VAL A 163 5.81 12.79 2.07
CA VAL A 163 6.59 13.84 2.74
C VAL A 163 7.56 14.46 1.76
N TYR A 164 7.32 15.72 1.38
CA TYR A 164 8.17 16.48 0.45
C TYR A 164 9.27 17.28 1.12
N TYR A 165 9.18 17.49 2.43
CA TYR A 165 10.14 18.28 3.20
C TYR A 165 10.83 17.39 4.23
N GLN A 166 12.14 17.56 4.37
CA GLN A 166 12.90 16.88 5.41
C GLN A 166 13.13 17.85 6.58
N GLN A 167 12.74 17.45 7.78
CA GLN A 167 13.08 18.21 8.98
C GLN A 167 14.60 18.16 9.21
N ARG A 168 15.23 19.35 9.27
CA ARG A 168 16.68 19.50 9.41
C ARG A 168 17.20 19.01 10.76
N ASN A 169 16.49 19.32 11.85
CA ASN A 169 16.87 18.97 13.21
C ASN A 169 15.83 18.01 13.79
N LYS A 170 15.98 16.71 13.54
CA LYS A 170 15.23 15.69 14.29
C LYS A 170 15.78 15.69 15.72
N GLY A 171 14.91 15.70 16.73
CA GLY A 171 15.36 15.72 18.14
C GLY A 171 16.27 14.53 18.48
N ILE A 172 17.04 14.63 19.57
CA ILE A 172 17.97 13.57 20.04
C ILE A 172 17.23 12.24 20.33
N LEU A 173 15.94 12.32 20.67
CA LEU A 173 15.06 11.16 20.88
C LEU A 173 14.39 10.65 19.60
N GLN A 174 14.44 11.40 18.50
CA GLN A 174 13.83 11.05 17.20
C GLN A 174 14.87 10.68 16.14
N SER A 175 16.15 11.01 16.37
CA SER A 175 17.26 10.61 15.52
C SER A 175 18.50 10.28 16.33
N GLY A 176 19.27 9.29 15.88
CA GLY A 176 20.50 8.85 16.53
C GLY A 176 20.37 7.56 17.36
N PRO A 177 21.43 7.16 18.10
CA PRO A 177 21.47 5.89 18.83
C PRO A 177 20.42 5.78 19.94
N LEU A 178 20.10 6.91 20.60
CA LEU A 178 19.10 6.97 21.67
C LEU A 178 17.68 6.82 21.13
N ALA A 179 17.39 7.36 19.93
CA ALA A 179 16.08 7.19 19.28
C ALA A 179 15.72 5.72 19.06
N LYS A 180 16.70 4.88 18.66
CA LYS A 180 16.49 3.43 18.48
C LYS A 180 16.11 2.68 19.76
N LEU A 181 16.40 3.24 20.94
CA LEU A 181 15.98 2.70 22.23
C LEU A 181 14.53 3.07 22.54
N PHE A 182 14.05 4.21 22.03
CA PHE A 182 12.68 4.67 22.20
C PHE A 182 11.74 4.26 21.05
N ASP A 183 12.22 3.69 19.96
CA ASP A 183 11.36 3.26 18.84
C ASP A 183 10.49 2.02 19.13
N THR A 184 10.79 1.26 20.19
CA THR A 184 10.07 -0.01 20.47
C THR A 184 9.62 -0.06 21.93
N ARG A 185 8.35 -0.41 22.18
CA ARG A 185 7.74 -0.47 23.54
C ARG A 185 8.57 -1.29 24.54
N TRP A 186 9.14 -2.41 24.10
CA TRP A 186 9.97 -3.28 24.94
C TRP A 186 11.32 -2.64 25.31
N LYS A 187 11.95 -1.94 24.37
CA LYS A 187 13.21 -1.24 24.62
C LYS A 187 12.98 -0.03 25.53
N GLN A 188 11.88 0.68 25.35
CA GLN A 188 11.44 1.74 26.26
C GLN A 188 11.26 1.22 27.70
N ALA A 189 10.56 0.10 27.88
CA ALA A 189 10.37 -0.50 29.20
C ALA A 189 11.71 -0.87 29.88
N GLY A 190 12.66 -1.41 29.12
CA GLY A 190 14.01 -1.70 29.61
C GLY A 190 14.76 -0.44 30.07
N VAL A 191 14.71 0.64 29.29
CA VAL A 191 15.34 1.92 29.65
C VAL A 191 14.70 2.53 30.90
N ILE A 192 13.37 2.53 30.99
CA ILE A 192 12.64 3.04 32.17
C ILE A 192 13.01 2.22 33.42
N THR A 193 13.09 0.90 33.29
CA THR A 193 13.48 0.02 34.40
C THR A 193 14.92 0.29 34.87
N LEU A 194 15.84 0.51 33.93
CA LEU A 194 17.22 0.86 34.26
C LEU A 194 17.29 2.20 35.01
N ILE A 195 16.58 3.22 34.53
CA ILE A 195 16.50 4.52 35.20
C ILE A 195 15.89 4.36 36.59
N ALA A 196 14.82 3.57 36.72
CA ALA A 196 14.19 3.29 38.01
C ALA A 196 15.17 2.60 38.97
N LEU A 197 15.96 1.62 38.53
CA LEU A 197 16.96 0.95 39.37
C LEU A 197 18.05 1.91 39.88
N VAL A 198 18.41 2.93 39.11
CA VAL A 198 19.42 3.92 39.53
C VAL A 198 18.82 5.00 40.42
N VAL A 199 17.62 5.48 40.11
CA VAL A 199 16.98 6.61 40.82
C VAL A 199 16.28 6.15 42.10
N PHE A 200 15.72 4.94 42.12
CA PHE A 200 14.96 4.42 43.26
C PHE A 200 15.76 4.37 44.58
N PRO A 201 17.03 3.91 44.61
CA PRO A 201 17.85 3.95 45.82
C PRO A 201 18.08 5.38 46.33
N ILE A 202 18.31 6.34 45.41
CA ILE A 202 18.55 7.75 45.75
C ILE A 202 17.30 8.37 46.37
N VAL A 203 16.13 8.02 45.85
CA VAL A 203 14.83 8.48 46.38
C VAL A 203 14.52 7.81 47.72
N LEU A 204 14.78 6.50 47.86
CA LEU A 204 14.62 5.78 49.13
C LEU A 204 15.50 6.36 50.24
N GLU A 205 16.76 6.68 49.94
CA GLU A 205 17.66 7.32 50.91
C GLU A 205 17.15 8.68 51.43
N LYS A 206 16.36 9.39 50.61
CA LYS A 206 15.79 10.70 50.96
C LYS A 206 14.45 10.61 51.68
N LEU A 207 13.64 9.59 51.40
CA LEU A 207 12.30 9.43 51.96
C LEU A 207 12.28 8.53 53.20
N ASP A 208 13.14 7.51 53.26
CA ASP A 208 13.21 6.56 54.36
C ASP A 208 14.65 6.05 54.60
N PRO A 209 15.44 6.77 55.42
CA PRO A 209 16.86 6.49 55.63
C PRO A 209 17.13 5.23 56.44
N GLU A 210 16.15 4.73 57.20
CA GLU A 210 16.31 3.51 58.01
C GLU A 210 16.32 2.26 57.13
N THR A 211 15.37 2.20 56.20
CA THR A 211 15.26 1.10 55.23
C THR A 211 16.48 1.07 54.28
N ALA A 212 17.01 2.24 53.90
CA ALA A 212 18.22 2.33 53.07
C ALA A 212 19.49 1.80 53.78
N LYS A 213 19.63 2.02 55.09
CA LYS A 213 20.76 1.50 55.88
C LYS A 213 20.71 -0.02 56.00
N ALA A 214 19.53 -0.58 56.30
CA ALA A 214 19.35 -2.03 56.41
C ALA A 214 19.70 -2.76 55.10
N VAL A 215 19.28 -2.21 53.95
CA VAL A 215 19.62 -2.77 52.63
C VAL A 215 21.12 -2.69 52.33
N LYS A 216 21.80 -1.60 52.72
CA LYS A 216 23.26 -1.48 52.56
C LYS A 216 24.03 -2.49 53.42
N GLU A 217 23.60 -2.70 54.67
CA GLU A 217 24.24 -3.67 55.56
C GLU A 217 24.08 -5.11 55.04
N GLU A 218 22.91 -5.47 54.52
CA GLU A 218 22.71 -6.78 53.89
C GLU A 218 23.55 -6.95 52.61
N GLN A 219 23.64 -5.92 51.77
CA GLN A 219 24.49 -5.97 50.57
C GLN A 219 25.97 -6.14 50.93
N GLN A 220 26.47 -5.42 51.93
CA GLN A 220 27.85 -5.57 52.42
C GLN A 220 28.11 -6.95 53.00
N ARG A 221 27.16 -7.49 53.77
CA ARG A 221 27.26 -8.86 54.31
C ARG A 221 27.34 -9.89 53.19
N ARG A 222 26.50 -9.77 52.16
CA ARG A 222 26.51 -10.67 51.00
C ARG A 222 27.78 -10.55 50.16
N GLN A 223 28.36 -9.35 50.02
CA GLN A 223 29.65 -9.17 49.34
C GLN A 223 30.79 -9.85 50.10
N ARG A 224 30.89 -9.63 51.43
CA ARG A 224 31.90 -10.28 52.28
C ARG A 224 31.86 -11.80 52.17
N LEU A 225 30.67 -12.39 52.15
CA LEU A 225 30.48 -13.83 51.96
C LEU A 225 30.94 -14.33 50.58
N LYS A 226 30.76 -13.53 49.52
CA LYS A 226 31.23 -13.89 48.17
C LYS A 226 32.75 -13.80 48.00
N TYR A 227 33.42 -12.88 48.69
CA TYR A 227 34.88 -12.77 48.68
C TYR A 227 35.53 -13.91 49.49
N ALA A 228 34.94 -14.25 50.64
CA ALA A 228 35.39 -15.39 51.44
C ALA A 228 35.28 -16.74 50.68
N ALA A 229 34.22 -16.93 49.89
CA ALA A 229 34.03 -18.15 49.08
C ALA A 229 34.87 -18.22 47.79
N LYS A 230 35.66 -17.18 47.48
CA LYS A 230 36.55 -17.12 46.30
C LYS A 230 38.03 -17.35 46.67
N GLU A 231 38.34 -17.37 47.97
CA GLU A 231 39.67 -17.63 48.52
C GLU A 231 39.87 -19.10 48.92
N GLU A 232 38.84 -19.95 48.75
CA GLU A 232 38.90 -21.42 48.69
C GLU A 232 38.96 -21.91 47.24
#